data_AF-A0A3N5WAN2-F1
#
_entry.id   AF-A0A3N5WAN2-F1
#
_cell.length_a   1.000
_cell.length_b   1.000
_cell.length_c   1.000
_cell.angle_alpha   90.00
_cell.angle_beta   90.00
_cell.angle_gamma   90.00
#
_symmetry.space_group_name_H-M   'P 1'
#
loop_
_entity.id
_entity.type
_entity.pdbx_description
1 polymer ?
#
loop_
_entity_poly.entity_id
_entity_poly.type
_entity_poly.pdbx_seq_one_letter_code
_entity_poly.pdbx_strand_id
1 'polypeptide(L)' 'MERKLRLLSLLVLLSLPLAPARAEKLSYPAAQKGDVVDDYHGLNVADPYRRLEDLDSKETADWIAA' A
#
# COMPACT_ATOMS: atom_id res chain seq x y z
N MET A 1 -0.57 -47.26 -27.08
CA MET A 1 0.20 -46.25 -26.33
C MET A 1 -0.66 -45.08 -25.86
N GLU A 2 -1.65 -44.68 -26.64
CA GLU A 2 -2.58 -43.55 -26.41
C GLU A 2 -3.26 -43.45 -25.03
N ARG A 3 -3.65 -44.58 -24.39
CA ARG A 3 -4.31 -44.56 -23.07
C ARG A 3 -3.34 -44.20 -21.93
N LYS A 4 -2.10 -44.68 -21.99
CA LYS A 4 -1.06 -44.36 -20.99
C LYS A 4 -0.61 -42.90 -21.13
N LEU A 5 -0.60 -42.38 -22.36
CA LEU A 5 -0.26 -40.99 -22.65
C LEU A 5 -1.36 -40.02 -22.17
N ARG A 6 -2.65 -40.36 -22.38
CA ARG A 6 -3.80 -39.58 -21.85
C ARG A 6 -3.87 -39.60 -20.31
N LEU A 7 -3.57 -40.72 -19.67
CA LEU A 7 -3.48 -40.84 -18.21
C LEU A 7 -2.31 -40.05 -17.62
N LEU A 8 -1.17 -39.98 -18.33
CA LEU A 8 -0.02 -39.17 -17.93
C LEU A 8 -0.31 -37.66 -18.09
N SER A 9 -1.03 -37.26 -19.15
CA SER A 9 -1.49 -35.88 -19.35
C SER A 9 -2.51 -35.43 -18.29
N LEU A 10 -3.37 -36.33 -17.80
CA LEU A 10 -4.34 -36.03 -16.75
C LEU A 10 -3.68 -35.91 -15.36
N LEU A 11 -2.56 -36.59 -15.12
CA LEU A 11 -1.80 -36.52 -13.87
C LEU A 11 -0.98 -35.22 -13.77
N VAL A 12 -0.49 -34.69 -14.89
CA VAL A 12 0.31 -33.44 -14.96
C VAL A 12 -0.55 -32.19 -14.76
N LEU A 13 -1.84 -32.24 -15.12
CA LEU A 13 -2.80 -31.15 -14.88
C LEU A 13 -3.23 -31.03 -13.41
N LEU A 14 -3.05 -32.08 -12.59
CA LEU A 14 -3.46 -32.09 -11.18
C LEU A 14 -2.36 -31.57 -10.23
N SER A 15 -1.12 -31.40 -10.72
CA SER A 15 0.02 -30.94 -9.91
C SER A 15 0.33 -29.45 -10.03
N LEU A 16 -0.53 -28.65 -10.68
CA LEU A 16 -0.33 -27.20 -10.74
C LEU A 16 -0.72 -26.58 -9.39
N PRO A 17 0.22 -25.98 -8.63
CA PRO A 17 -0.14 -25.30 -7.39
C PRO A 17 -1.01 -24.09 -7.74
N LEU A 18 -2.24 -24.07 -7.22
CA LEU A 18 -3.07 -22.87 -7.24
C LEU A 18 -2.46 -21.87 -6.26
N ALA A 19 -1.51 -21.07 -6.74
CA ALA A 19 -0.94 -19.99 -5.96
C ALA A 19 -2.05 -18.99 -5.65
N PRO A 20 -2.32 -18.66 -4.36
CA PRO A 20 -3.27 -17.61 -4.05
C PRO A 20 -2.78 -16.30 -4.68
N ALA A 21 -3.68 -15.57 -5.33
CA ALA A 21 -3.39 -14.21 -5.77
C ALA A 21 -2.97 -13.40 -4.54
N ARG A 22 -1.70 -13.03 -4.47
CA ARG A 22 -1.19 -12.22 -3.37
C ARG A 22 -1.61 -10.79 -3.67
N ALA A 23 -2.58 -10.28 -2.90
CA ALA A 23 -2.83 -8.86 -2.85
C ALA A 23 -1.54 -8.19 -2.35
N GLU A 24 -0.88 -7.43 -3.22
CA GLU A 24 0.25 -6.61 -2.78
C GLU A 24 -0.28 -5.57 -1.78
N LYS A 25 0.38 -5.50 -0.62
CA LYS A 25 0.06 -4.46 0.35
C LYS A 25 0.61 -3.16 -0.19
N LEU A 26 -0.26 -2.17 -0.35
CA LEU A 26 0.16 -0.81 -0.67
C LEU A 26 1.04 -0.29 0.47
N SER A 27 2.23 0.18 0.14
CA SER A 27 3.13 0.87 1.05
C SER A 27 2.95 2.36 0.83
N TYR A 28 2.33 3.03 1.78
CA TYR A 28 2.13 4.48 1.72
C TYR A 28 3.36 5.22 2.25
N PRO A 29 3.72 6.35 1.65
CA PRO A 29 4.75 7.25 2.19
C PRO A 29 4.41 7.68 3.61
N ALA A 30 5.43 7.72 4.47
CA ALA A 30 5.26 8.22 5.83
C ALA A 30 5.18 9.76 5.81
N ALA A 31 4.02 10.32 6.17
CA ALA A 31 3.89 11.75 6.46
C ALA A 31 4.18 11.99 7.94
N GLN A 32 5.18 12.80 8.24
CA GLN A 32 5.53 13.07 9.63
C GLN A 32 4.52 14.07 10.24
N LYS A 33 4.09 13.75 11.47
CA LYS A 33 3.06 14.51 12.20
C LYS A 33 3.70 15.60 13.06
N GLY A 34 3.06 16.76 13.11
CA GLY A 34 3.31 17.82 14.07
C GLY A 34 2.31 17.81 15.24
N ASP A 35 2.44 18.82 16.08
CA ASP A 35 1.68 19.05 17.32
C ASP A 35 0.81 20.32 17.27
N VAL A 36 0.62 20.90 16.08
CA VAL A 36 -0.21 22.09 15.88
C VAL A 36 -1.66 21.78 16.26
N VAL A 37 -2.20 22.60 17.17
CA VAL A 37 -3.60 22.56 17.61
C VAL A 37 -4.13 23.99 17.64
N ASP A 38 -5.24 24.22 16.95
CA ASP A 38 -5.92 25.51 16.90
C ASP A 38 -7.15 25.49 17.82
N ASP A 39 -7.47 26.61 18.46
CA ASP A 39 -8.74 26.79 19.21
C ASP A 39 -9.77 27.50 18.33
N TYR A 40 -10.88 26.82 18.09
CA TYR A 40 -12.03 27.37 17.39
C TYR A 40 -13.23 27.43 18.33
N HIS A 41 -13.54 28.62 18.82
CA HIS A 41 -14.68 28.86 19.72
C HIS A 41 -14.65 27.99 20.99
N GLY A 42 -13.46 27.79 21.58
CA GLY A 42 -13.26 26.93 22.74
C GLY A 42 -13.13 25.44 22.43
N LEU A 43 -13.14 25.06 21.15
CA LEU A 43 -12.86 23.69 20.70
C LEU A 43 -11.43 23.59 20.14
N ASN A 44 -10.61 22.76 20.78
CA ASN A 44 -9.28 22.42 20.29
C ASN A 44 -9.37 21.47 19.09
N VAL A 45 -8.77 21.85 17.96
CA VAL A 45 -8.73 21.08 16.71
C VAL A 45 -7.27 20.84 16.33
N ALA A 46 -6.85 19.58 16.33
CA ALA A 46 -5.49 19.21 15.96
C ALA A 46 -5.31 19.18 14.43
N ASP A 47 -4.26 19.84 13.96
CA ASP A 47 -3.81 19.76 12.58
C ASP A 47 -2.39 19.15 12.51
N PRO A 48 -2.27 17.82 12.59
CA PRO A 48 -0.98 17.16 12.63
C PRO A 48 -0.21 17.28 11.30
N TYR A 49 -0.81 17.77 10.22
CA TYR A 49 -0.19 17.82 8.89
C TYR A 49 -0.05 19.23 8.31
N ARG A 50 -0.24 20.28 9.13
CA ARG A 50 -0.03 21.70 8.79
C ARG A 50 1.25 21.97 7.99
N ARG A 51 2.29 21.17 8.21
CA ARG A 51 3.61 21.27 7.57
C ARG A 51 3.57 21.01 6.05
N LEU A 52 2.63 20.17 5.60
CA LEU A 52 2.42 19.88 4.17
C LEU A 52 1.81 21.05 3.39
N GLU A 53 1.39 22.12 4.09
CA GLU A 53 0.94 23.36 3.44
C GLU A 53 2.12 24.19 2.90
N ASP A 54 3.34 23.98 3.41
CA ASP A 54 4.55 24.58 2.84
C ASP A 54 5.04 23.75 1.65
N LEU A 55 4.58 24.16 0.46
CA LEU A 55 4.87 23.51 -0.81
C LEU A 55 6.33 23.70 -1.28
N ASP A 56 7.02 24.71 -0.77
CA ASP A 56 8.43 24.97 -1.13
C ASP A 56 9.41 24.20 -0.23
N SER A 57 8.91 23.55 0.83
CA SER A 57 9.74 22.78 1.75
C SER A 57 10.29 21.49 1.11
N LYS A 58 11.53 21.17 1.47
CA LYS A 58 12.15 19.88 1.10
C LYS A 58 11.34 18.69 1.62
N GLU A 59 10.75 18.81 2.80
CA GLU A 59 9.97 17.73 3.41
C GLU A 59 8.73 17.38 2.58
N THR A 60 7.95 18.38 2.18
CA THR A 60 6.77 18.19 1.33
C THR A 60 7.17 17.61 -0.04
N ALA A 61 8.25 18.12 -0.64
CA ALA A 61 8.76 17.57 -1.90
C ALA A 61 9.20 16.10 -1.80
N ASP A 62 9.90 15.75 -0.72
CA ASP A 62 10.33 14.36 -0.46
C ASP A 62 9.13 13.43 -0.25
N TRP A 63 8.07 13.90 0.44
CA TRP A 63 6.85 13.12 0.65
C TRP A 63 6.06 12.90 -0.64
N ILE A 64 5.98 13.91 -1.53
CA ILE A 64 5.32 13.79 -2.84
C ILE A 64 6.03 12.78 -3.74
N ALA A 65 7.36 12.68 -3.65
CA ALA A 65 8.16 11.82 -4.51
C ALA A 65 8.21 10.34 -4.06
N ALA A 66 7.75 10.05 -2.85
CA ALA A 66 7.77 8.72 -2.23
C ALA A 66 6.57 7.86 -2.65
#